data_AF-A0A7J0CSA8-F1
#
_entry.id   AF-A0A7J0CSA8-F1
#
_cell.length_a   1.000
_cell.length_b   1.000
_cell.length_c   1.000
_cell.angle_alpha   90.00
_cell.angle_beta   90.00
_cell.angle_gamma   90.00
#
_symmetry.space_group_name_H-M   'P 1'
#
loop_
_entity.id
_entity.type
_entity.pdbx_description
1 polymer ?
#
loop_
_entity_poly.entity_id
_entity_poly.type
_entity_poly.pdbx_seq_one_letter_code
_entity_poly.pdbx_strand_id
1 'polypeptide(L)'
;MGPAARGALRRSSVGPLRLPVPVPRRKAVRDHAYPRFGSGWEWPVLENTEARTLQKGLGHYSGTARPGESGNFAVAGHRRTYGDPFKDFPKLRPGDAVIVNDGTTWFTYRIAKEPYRTVPTDTAVVDPVPRRSGFEGPGRYLTLTTCEPEWGSSHRLIAWAHLDATRPVSEGKPPDLTG
;
A
#
# COMPACT_ATOMS: atom_id res chain seq x y z
N MET A 1 -55.60 59.04 6.24
CA MET A 1 -54.22 58.55 5.96
C MET A 1 -53.62 58.16 7.30
N GLY A 2 -53.22 56.93 7.64
CA GLY A 2 -53.34 55.57 7.12
C GLY A 2 -53.05 54.63 8.33
N PRO A 3 -53.51 53.36 8.34
CA PRO A 3 -53.48 52.53 9.55
C PRO A 3 -52.15 51.80 9.78
N ALA A 4 -51.95 51.38 11.02
CA ALA A 4 -50.80 50.66 11.55
C ALA A 4 -50.56 49.29 10.89
N ALA A 5 -49.29 49.00 10.56
CA ALA A 5 -48.86 47.69 10.07
C ALA A 5 -48.39 46.82 11.25
N ARG A 6 -49.11 45.72 11.50
CA ARG A 6 -48.73 44.64 12.43
C ARG A 6 -47.60 43.81 11.81
N GLY A 7 -46.56 43.54 12.61
CA GLY A 7 -45.45 42.69 12.23
C GLY A 7 -45.86 41.23 12.05
N ALA A 8 -45.43 40.62 10.94
CA ALA A 8 -45.51 39.19 10.70
C ALA A 8 -44.20 38.51 11.11
N LEU A 9 -44.26 37.62 12.10
CA LEU A 9 -43.17 36.72 12.46
C LEU A 9 -42.90 35.74 11.30
N ARG A 10 -41.76 35.88 10.62
CA ARG A 10 -41.24 34.83 9.74
C ARG A 10 -40.76 33.66 10.60
N ARG A 11 -41.46 32.53 10.50
CA ARG A 11 -40.94 31.24 10.98
C ARG A 11 -39.82 30.79 10.05
N SER A 12 -38.59 30.77 10.55
CA SER A 12 -37.46 30.14 9.86
C SER A 12 -37.64 28.63 9.92
N SER A 13 -37.86 27.99 8.77
CA SER A 13 -37.84 26.54 8.63
C SER A 13 -36.40 26.04 8.74
N VAL A 14 -36.08 25.33 9.83
CA VAL A 14 -34.84 24.58 9.94
C VAL A 14 -34.93 23.39 8.99
N GLY A 15 -34.16 23.40 7.91
CA GLY A 15 -34.01 22.26 7.03
C GLY A 15 -33.37 21.07 7.77
N PRO A 16 -33.63 19.82 7.34
CA PRO A 16 -33.16 18.65 8.08
C PRO A 16 -31.64 18.64 8.17
N LEU A 17 -31.13 18.47 9.39
CA LEU A 17 -29.72 18.25 9.66
C LEU A 17 -29.26 17.02 8.87
N ARG A 18 -28.44 17.23 7.83
CA ARG A 18 -27.68 16.15 7.20
C ARG A 18 -26.72 15.61 8.25
N LEU A 19 -26.94 14.37 8.68
CA LEU A 19 -25.98 13.67 9.52
C LEU A 19 -24.63 13.61 8.78
N PRO A 20 -23.50 13.83 9.48
CA PRO A 20 -22.20 13.66 8.87
C PRO A 20 -22.05 12.21 8.39
N VAL A 21 -21.72 12.05 7.11
CA VAL A 21 -21.35 10.74 6.54
C VAL A 21 -20.15 10.23 7.34
N PRO A 22 -20.20 9.01 7.90
CA PRO A 22 -19.05 8.44 8.58
C PRO A 22 -17.87 8.40 7.61
N VAL A 23 -16.81 9.13 7.91
CA VAL A 23 -15.54 9.00 7.18
C VAL A 23 -15.06 7.56 7.45
N PRO A 24 -14.87 6.71 6.44
CA PRO A 24 -14.38 5.36 6.66
C PRO A 24 -13.04 5.44 7.41
N ARG A 25 -12.95 4.75 8.55
CA ARG A 25 -11.66 4.59 9.25
C ARG A 25 -10.68 3.98 8.26
N ARG A 26 -9.53 4.65 8.06
CA ARG A 26 -8.44 4.21 7.17
C ARG A 26 -8.09 2.75 7.51
N LYS A 27 -8.30 1.82 6.59
CA LYS A 27 -8.03 0.39 6.81
C LYS A 27 -6.52 0.16 6.83
N ALA A 28 -6.03 -0.48 7.88
CA ALA A 28 -4.66 -0.96 7.95
C ALA A 28 -4.53 -2.19 7.05
N VAL A 29 -3.40 -2.31 6.34
CA VAL A 29 -3.04 -3.56 5.67
C VAL A 29 -2.73 -4.58 6.75
N ARG A 30 -3.47 -5.68 6.74
CA ARG A 30 -3.35 -6.74 7.75
C ARG A 30 -2.19 -7.67 7.41
N ASP A 31 -2.16 -8.16 6.18
CA ASP A 31 -1.24 -9.23 5.79
C ASP A 31 -0.56 -8.89 4.47
N HIS A 32 0.74 -9.13 4.43
CA HIS A 32 1.55 -9.11 3.22
C HIS A 32 2.24 -10.47 3.11
N ALA A 33 1.96 -11.21 2.05
CA ALA A 33 2.41 -12.59 1.87
C ALA A 33 3.16 -12.77 0.55
N TYR A 34 4.22 -13.58 0.59
CA TYR A 34 5.05 -13.92 -0.58
C TYR A 34 5.25 -15.42 -0.62
N PRO A 35 4.50 -16.16 -1.45
CA PRO A 35 4.66 -17.61 -1.59
C PRO A 35 6.12 -18.03 -1.88
N ARG A 36 6.85 -17.20 -2.65
CA ARG A 36 8.28 -17.39 -2.95
C ARG A 36 9.18 -17.43 -1.71
N PHE A 37 8.81 -16.74 -0.64
CA PHE A 37 9.57 -16.71 0.63
C PHE A 37 9.12 -17.78 1.62
N GLY A 38 8.17 -18.63 1.23
CA GLY A 38 7.62 -19.72 2.04
C GLY A 38 6.21 -19.41 2.55
N SER A 39 5.43 -20.47 2.77
CA SER A 39 4.00 -20.41 3.13
C SER A 39 3.69 -19.76 4.48
N GLY A 40 4.71 -19.57 5.34
CA GLY A 40 4.60 -18.87 6.63
C GLY A 40 5.11 -17.43 6.61
N TRP A 41 5.55 -16.90 5.46
CA TRP A 41 5.99 -15.52 5.37
C TRP A 41 4.77 -14.61 5.30
N GLU A 42 4.44 -13.99 6.43
CA GLU A 42 3.38 -13.00 6.56
C GLU A 42 3.88 -11.86 7.46
N TRP A 43 3.78 -10.62 6.98
CA TRP A 43 4.18 -9.44 7.75
C TRP A 43 3.09 -8.36 7.72
N PRO A 44 2.86 -7.66 8.86
CA PRO A 44 1.98 -6.51 8.86
C PRO A 44 2.61 -5.35 8.08
N VAL A 45 1.78 -4.57 7.39
CA VAL A 45 2.20 -3.30 6.78
C VAL A 45 1.57 -2.16 7.56
N LEU A 46 2.43 -1.41 8.24
CA LEU A 46 2.08 -0.26 9.05
C LEU A 46 2.20 1.03 8.22
N GLU A 47 1.53 2.10 8.63
CA GLU A 47 1.69 3.41 7.98
C GLU A 47 3.03 4.04 8.37
N ASN A 48 3.65 4.76 7.44
CA ASN A 48 4.97 5.42 7.51
C ASN A 48 6.17 4.46 7.49
N THR A 49 7.35 5.03 7.24
CA THR A 49 8.63 4.32 7.12
C THR A 49 9.65 4.77 8.17
N GLU A 50 9.18 5.31 9.30
CA GLU A 50 10.05 5.67 10.42
C GLU A 50 10.72 4.43 11.02
N ALA A 51 11.92 4.60 11.58
CA ALA A 51 12.69 3.50 12.17
C ALA A 51 11.88 2.69 13.20
N ARG A 52 11.13 3.35 14.09
CA ARG A 52 10.28 2.70 15.09
C ARG A 52 9.13 1.86 14.51
N THR A 53 8.71 2.18 13.29
CA THR A 53 7.65 1.48 12.57
C THR A 53 8.22 0.25 11.90
N LEU A 54 9.35 0.40 11.20
CA LEU A 54 10.02 -0.71 10.51
C LEU A 54 10.55 -1.78 11.48
N GLN A 55 10.77 -1.45 12.75
CA GLN A 55 11.07 -2.43 13.80
C GLN A 55 9.92 -3.43 14.08
N LYS A 56 8.70 -3.10 13.67
CA LYS A 56 7.48 -3.87 13.96
C LYS A 56 6.90 -4.59 12.75
N GLY A 57 7.47 -4.39 11.57
CA GLY A 57 7.00 -4.97 10.32
C GLY A 57 7.40 -4.14 9.11
N LEU A 58 6.57 -4.20 8.07
CA LEU A 58 6.75 -3.40 6.87
C LEU A 58 6.14 -2.01 7.06
N GLY A 59 6.66 -1.01 6.34
CA GLY A 59 6.19 0.37 6.40
C GLY A 59 5.73 0.88 5.05
N HIS A 60 4.50 1.36 4.97
CA HIS A 60 3.97 2.06 3.81
C HIS A 60 4.56 3.47 3.72
N TYR A 61 5.06 3.86 2.55
CA TYR A 61 5.49 5.23 2.30
C TYR A 61 4.28 6.18 2.31
N SER A 62 4.19 7.03 3.32
CA SER A 62 3.12 8.00 3.43
C SER A 62 3.10 8.95 2.23
N GLY A 63 1.91 9.18 1.69
CA GLY A 63 1.71 9.96 0.46
C GLY A 63 1.70 9.14 -0.82
N THR A 64 2.03 7.85 -0.76
CA THR A 64 1.85 6.92 -1.89
C THR A 64 0.45 6.29 -1.88
N ALA A 65 0.05 5.63 -2.97
CA ALA A 65 -1.32 5.11 -3.16
C ALA A 65 -1.61 3.95 -2.20
N ARG A 66 -2.88 3.66 -1.90
CA ARG A 66 -3.25 2.48 -1.09
C ARG A 66 -3.26 1.20 -1.94
N PRO A 67 -3.31 0.00 -1.31
CA PRO A 67 -3.45 -1.25 -2.05
C PRO A 67 -4.63 -1.19 -3.02
N GLY A 68 -4.35 -1.51 -4.27
CA GLY A 68 -5.32 -1.57 -5.34
C GLY A 68 -5.69 -0.20 -5.90
N GLU A 69 -5.26 0.93 -5.34
CA GLU A 69 -5.55 2.26 -5.91
C GLU A 69 -4.68 2.55 -7.15
N SER A 70 -5.15 3.48 -7.99
CA SER A 70 -4.35 4.01 -9.10
C SER A 70 -3.15 4.79 -8.55
N GLY A 71 -1.98 4.56 -9.14
CA GLY A 71 -0.69 5.05 -8.65
C GLY A 71 0.18 3.90 -8.19
N ASN A 72 0.95 4.14 -7.13
CA ASN A 72 1.95 3.20 -6.65
C ASN A 72 1.82 3.06 -5.13
N PHE A 73 1.49 1.86 -4.64
CA PHE A 73 1.54 1.52 -3.22
C PHE A 73 2.98 1.12 -2.89
N ALA A 74 3.71 1.95 -2.15
CA ALA A 74 5.11 1.69 -1.87
C ALA A 74 5.32 1.22 -0.43
N VAL A 75 6.15 0.19 -0.25
CA VAL A 75 6.41 -0.45 1.05
C VAL A 75 7.91 -0.65 1.27
N ALA A 76 8.39 -0.31 2.46
CA ALA A 76 9.74 -0.55 2.94
C ALA A 76 9.78 -1.70 3.95
N GLY A 77 10.89 -2.44 3.97
CA GLY A 77 11.15 -3.46 4.97
C GLY A 77 12.64 -3.72 5.17
N HIS A 78 13.01 -4.13 6.38
CA HIS A 78 14.40 -4.48 6.69
C HIS A 78 14.83 -5.76 5.98
N ARG A 79 16.12 -5.82 5.63
CA ARG A 79 16.71 -7.01 5.03
C ARG A 79 17.22 -8.03 6.05
N ARG A 80 17.83 -7.55 7.14
CA ARG A 80 18.60 -8.36 8.10
C ARG A 80 18.41 -7.99 9.57
N THR A 81 17.43 -7.15 9.86
CA THR A 81 17.10 -6.76 11.22
C THR A 81 15.61 -6.93 11.46
N TYR A 82 15.23 -7.14 12.72
CA TYR A 82 13.85 -7.23 13.17
C TYR A 82 13.05 -8.33 12.44
N GLY A 83 13.64 -9.52 12.36
CA GLY A 83 13.04 -10.73 11.78
C GLY A 83 13.20 -10.87 10.27
N ASP A 84 13.99 -10.01 9.64
CA ASP A 84 14.53 -10.19 8.30
C ASP A 84 13.48 -10.35 7.18
N PRO A 85 12.41 -9.53 7.14
CA PRO A 85 11.32 -9.73 6.18
C PRO A 85 11.84 -9.83 4.75
N PHE A 86 12.75 -8.94 4.35
CA PHE A 86 13.28 -8.91 2.99
C PHE A 86 14.67 -9.55 2.83
N LYS A 87 15.06 -10.50 3.70
CA LYS A 87 16.33 -11.25 3.54
C LYS A 87 16.48 -11.87 2.15
N ASP A 88 15.40 -12.50 1.68
CA ASP A 88 15.37 -13.24 0.42
C ASP A 88 14.96 -12.39 -0.79
N PHE A 89 14.90 -11.06 -0.64
CA PHE A 89 14.56 -10.12 -1.72
C PHE A 89 15.29 -10.35 -3.04
N PRO A 90 16.60 -10.68 -3.07
CA PRO A 90 17.31 -10.98 -4.32
C PRO A 90 16.77 -12.20 -5.08
N LYS A 91 15.96 -13.07 -4.45
CA LYS A 91 15.40 -14.27 -5.08
C LYS A 91 14.12 -13.98 -5.89
N LEU A 92 13.57 -12.77 -5.81
CA LEU A 92 12.35 -12.38 -6.54
C LEU A 92 12.57 -12.48 -8.05
N ARG A 93 11.54 -12.96 -8.76
CA ARG A 93 11.55 -13.14 -10.21
C ARG A 93 10.32 -12.50 -10.85
N PRO A 94 10.38 -12.11 -12.14
CA PRO A 94 9.20 -11.72 -12.89
C PRO A 94 8.08 -12.76 -12.76
N GLY A 95 6.85 -12.32 -12.52
CA GLY A 95 5.67 -13.18 -12.33
C GLY A 95 5.42 -13.67 -10.90
N ASP A 96 6.37 -13.51 -9.98
CA ASP A 96 6.15 -13.87 -8.58
C ASP A 96 4.98 -13.09 -7.98
N ALA A 97 4.13 -13.80 -7.23
CA ALA A 97 2.99 -13.22 -6.54
C ALA A 97 3.43 -12.43 -5.31
N VAL A 98 2.82 -11.27 -5.14
CA VAL A 98 2.88 -10.48 -3.92
C VAL A 98 1.45 -10.17 -3.50
N ILE A 99 1.07 -10.64 -2.31
CA ILE A 99 -0.34 -10.66 -1.90
C ILE A 99 -0.52 -9.74 -0.71
N VAL A 100 -1.46 -8.82 -0.84
CA VAL A 100 -1.77 -7.80 0.17
C VAL A 100 -3.23 -7.96 0.60
N ASN A 101 -3.48 -7.89 1.90
CA ASN A 101 -4.83 -7.96 2.48
C ASN A 101 -5.14 -6.71 3.30
N ASP A 102 -6.21 -5.99 2.97
CA ASP A 102 -6.68 -4.84 3.77
C ASP A 102 -7.74 -5.21 4.84
N GLY A 103 -7.98 -6.51 5.02
CA GLY A 103 -9.01 -7.09 5.87
C GLY A 103 -10.36 -7.27 5.19
N THR A 104 -10.52 -6.80 3.97
CA THR A 104 -11.75 -6.94 3.16
C THR A 104 -11.48 -7.45 1.74
N THR A 105 -10.30 -7.21 1.21
CA THR A 105 -9.91 -7.59 -0.15
C THR A 105 -8.47 -8.09 -0.17
N TRP A 106 -8.27 -9.21 -0.86
CA TRP A 106 -6.98 -9.68 -1.31
C TRP A 106 -6.61 -8.99 -2.61
N PHE A 107 -5.40 -8.46 -2.68
CA PHE A 107 -4.81 -7.86 -3.87
C PHE A 107 -3.60 -8.70 -4.27
N THR A 108 -3.66 -9.33 -5.44
CA THR A 108 -2.53 -10.08 -6.01
C THR A 108 -1.79 -9.18 -6.98
N TYR A 109 -0.53 -8.89 -6.68
CA TYR A 109 0.39 -8.21 -7.59
C TYR A 109 1.39 -9.20 -8.17
N ARG A 110 1.89 -8.91 -9.38
CA ARG A 110 2.91 -9.71 -10.06
C ARG A 110 4.17 -8.90 -10.26
N ILE A 111 5.29 -9.42 -9.76
CA ILE A 111 6.62 -8.80 -9.95
C ILE A 111 6.87 -8.60 -11.44
N ALA A 112 7.20 -7.37 -11.84
CA ALA A 112 7.38 -7.00 -13.24
C ALA A 112 8.75 -7.44 -13.78
N LYS A 113 9.78 -7.34 -12.94
CA LYS A 113 11.16 -7.63 -13.32
C LYS A 113 12.04 -8.00 -12.13
N GLU A 114 13.27 -8.43 -12.41
CA GLU A 114 14.28 -8.73 -11.39
C GLU A 114 14.59 -7.51 -10.50
N PRO A 115 14.99 -7.72 -9.22
CA PRO A 115 15.35 -6.65 -8.30
C PRO A 115 16.37 -5.66 -8.86
N TYR A 116 16.00 -4.39 -8.84
CA TYR A 116 16.83 -3.29 -9.29
C TYR A 116 17.65 -2.73 -8.13
N ARG A 117 18.97 -2.67 -8.30
CA ARG A 117 19.87 -2.04 -7.34
C ARG A 117 20.03 -0.56 -7.65
N THR A 118 19.85 0.29 -6.64
CA THR A 118 20.02 1.74 -6.75
C THR A 118 20.63 2.34 -5.48
N VAL A 119 20.78 3.67 -5.45
CA VAL A 119 21.26 4.44 -4.30
C VAL A 119 20.09 4.94 -3.44
N PRO A 120 20.27 5.20 -2.13
CA PRO A 120 19.19 5.64 -1.25
C PRO A 120 18.52 6.97 -1.63
N THR A 121 19.21 7.81 -2.41
CA THR A 121 18.70 9.12 -2.88
C THR A 121 17.81 9.03 -4.11
N ASP A 122 17.68 7.85 -4.72
CA ASP A 122 16.80 7.61 -5.86
C ASP A 122 15.34 7.47 -5.41
N THR A 123 14.69 8.59 -5.07
CA THR A 123 13.32 8.61 -4.58
C THR A 123 12.28 8.37 -5.67
N ALA A 124 12.64 8.54 -6.94
CA ALA A 124 11.72 8.37 -8.09
C ALA A 124 11.23 6.92 -8.25
N VAL A 125 11.85 5.97 -7.54
CA VAL A 125 11.44 4.56 -7.53
C VAL A 125 10.06 4.33 -6.93
N VAL A 126 9.55 5.26 -6.10
CA VAL A 126 8.21 5.21 -5.50
C VAL A 126 7.21 6.18 -6.14
N ASP A 127 7.57 6.84 -7.25
CA ASP A 127 6.64 7.71 -7.99
C ASP A 127 5.40 6.94 -8.47
N PRO A 128 4.27 7.63 -8.78
CA PRO A 128 3.07 6.97 -9.29
C PRO A 128 3.29 6.09 -10.52
N VAL A 129 4.26 6.45 -11.38
CA VAL A 129 4.76 5.64 -12.49
C VAL A 129 6.30 5.65 -12.45
N PRO A 130 6.93 4.68 -11.78
CA PRO A 130 8.38 4.69 -11.61
C PRO A 130 9.12 4.52 -12.93
N ARG A 131 9.96 5.48 -13.33
CA ARG A 131 10.63 5.47 -14.66
C ARG A 131 11.46 4.22 -14.94
N ARG A 132 12.02 3.61 -13.89
CA ARG A 132 12.87 2.41 -14.01
C ARG A 132 12.08 1.11 -13.96
N SER A 133 10.78 1.11 -13.67
CA SER A 133 10.00 -0.13 -13.52
C SER A 133 9.73 -0.85 -14.85
N GLY A 134 9.71 -0.11 -15.97
CA GLY A 134 9.22 -0.61 -17.26
C GLY A 134 7.72 -0.37 -17.48
N PHE A 135 7.04 0.34 -16.57
CA PHE A 135 5.66 0.78 -16.78
C PHE A 135 5.61 2.02 -17.67
N GLU A 136 4.69 2.01 -18.64
CA GLU A 136 4.61 3.05 -19.68
C GLU A 136 3.56 4.14 -19.41
N GLY A 137 2.72 3.97 -18.38
CA GLY A 137 1.64 4.91 -18.09
C GLY A 137 1.01 4.71 -16.72
N PRO A 138 -0.10 5.40 -16.43
CA PRO A 138 -0.84 5.22 -15.18
C PRO A 138 -1.36 3.78 -15.02
N GLY A 139 -1.28 3.26 -13.79
CA GLY A 139 -1.76 1.93 -13.46
C GLY A 139 -1.96 1.74 -11.96
N ARG A 140 -2.00 0.50 -11.50
CA ARG A 140 -2.12 0.12 -10.08
C ARG A 140 -0.88 -0.69 -9.71
N TYR A 141 0.10 -0.02 -9.14
CA TYR A 141 1.44 -0.58 -8.93
C TYR A 141 1.73 -0.79 -7.45
N LEU A 142 2.68 -1.69 -7.20
CA LEU A 142 3.30 -1.92 -5.91
C LEU A 142 4.81 -1.74 -6.06
N THR A 143 5.44 -1.05 -5.11
CA THR A 143 6.90 -0.96 -4.99
C THR A 143 7.35 -1.49 -3.65
N LEU A 144 8.40 -2.30 -3.67
CA LEU A 144 9.03 -2.85 -2.48
C LEU A 144 10.47 -2.34 -2.40
N THR A 145 10.90 -1.89 -1.22
CA THR A 145 12.24 -1.36 -1.02
C THR A 145 12.92 -2.00 0.19
N THR A 146 14.20 -2.32 0.06
CA THR A 146 15.03 -2.80 1.16
C THR A 146 16.48 -2.34 1.05
N CYS A 147 17.28 -2.54 2.11
CA CYS A 147 18.70 -2.19 2.15
C CYS A 147 19.59 -3.16 1.34
N GLU A 148 20.70 -2.65 0.83
CA GLU A 148 21.78 -3.39 0.17
C GLU A 148 23.13 -2.74 0.54
N PRO A 149 24.23 -3.50 0.70
CA PRO A 149 24.33 -4.96 0.69
C PRO A 149 23.66 -5.63 1.89
N GLU A 150 23.65 -6.97 1.91
CA GLU A 150 22.92 -7.75 2.91
C GLU A 150 23.16 -7.29 4.36
N TRP A 151 24.40 -6.92 4.71
CA TRP A 151 24.77 -6.41 6.03
C TRP A 151 25.14 -4.91 6.02
N GLY A 152 24.55 -4.12 5.12
CA GLY A 152 24.81 -2.70 4.97
C GLY A 152 23.62 -1.92 4.41
N SER A 153 23.83 -0.63 4.13
CA SER A 153 22.76 0.27 3.68
C SER A 153 23.21 1.28 2.63
N SER A 154 24.36 1.05 1.99
CA SER A 154 24.92 1.93 0.96
C SER A 154 24.08 2.00 -0.31
N HIS A 155 23.25 0.98 -0.54
CA HIS A 155 22.36 0.84 -1.68
C HIS A 155 20.96 0.41 -1.21
N ARG A 156 20.05 0.34 -2.18
CA ARG A 156 18.72 -0.25 -2.03
C ARG A 156 18.50 -1.30 -3.10
N LEU A 157 17.71 -2.33 -2.77
CA LEU A 157 17.06 -3.17 -3.76
C LEU A 157 15.59 -2.75 -3.87
N ILE A 158 15.13 -2.68 -5.11
CA ILE A 158 13.78 -2.27 -5.48
C ILE A 158 13.14 -3.35 -6.32
N ALA A 159 11.89 -3.68 -6.02
CA ALA A 159 11.07 -4.53 -6.86
C ALA A 159 9.76 -3.80 -7.15
N TRP A 160 9.32 -3.88 -8.40
CA TRP A 160 8.05 -3.31 -8.85
C TRP A 160 7.12 -4.43 -9.25
N ALA A 161 5.83 -4.25 -8.98
CA ALA A 161 4.79 -5.17 -9.36
C ALA A 161 3.55 -4.42 -9.86
N HIS A 162 2.74 -5.05 -10.68
CA HIS A 162 1.46 -4.53 -11.14
C HIS A 162 0.32 -5.37 -10.56
N LEU A 163 -0.83 -4.75 -10.30
CA LEU A 163 -2.00 -5.45 -9.82
C LEU A 163 -2.52 -6.38 -10.92
N ASP A 164 -2.68 -7.66 -10.57
CA ASP A 164 -3.12 -8.74 -11.46
C ASP A 164 -4.56 -9.13 -11.14
N ALA A 165 -4.90 -9.26 -9.85
CA ALA A 165 -6.25 -9.64 -9.42
C ALA A 165 -6.64 -9.04 -8.08
N THR A 166 -7.96 -8.96 -7.85
CA THR A 166 -8.57 -8.65 -6.56
C THR A 166 -9.62 -9.69 -6.20
N ARG A 167 -9.72 -10.06 -4.93
CA ARG A 167 -10.70 -11.03 -4.44
C ARG A 167 -11.24 -10.61 -3.07
N PRO A 168 -12.56 -10.55 -2.83
CA PRO A 168 -13.11 -10.35 -1.50
C PRO A 168 -12.65 -11.43 -0.53
N VAL A 169 -12.33 -11.07 0.72
CA VAL A 169 -11.92 -12.06 1.73
C VAL A 169 -13.01 -13.11 2.03
N SER A 170 -14.29 -12.77 1.80
CA SER A 170 -15.43 -13.67 1.93
C SER A 170 -15.39 -14.85 0.96
N GLU A 171 -14.64 -14.75 -0.13
CA GLU A 171 -14.43 -15.84 -1.08
C GLU A 171 -13.24 -16.73 -0.69
N GLY A 172 -12.56 -16.47 0.43
CA GLY A 172 -11.39 -17.23 0.87
C GLY A 172 -10.06 -16.71 0.31
N LYS A 173 -8.97 -17.44 0.61
CA LYS A 173 -7.61 -17.08 0.19
C LYS A 173 -7.45 -17.19 -1.35
N PRO A 174 -6.62 -16.33 -1.99
CA PRO A 174 -6.32 -16.44 -3.42
C PRO A 174 -5.54 -17.73 -3.73
N PRO A 175 -5.62 -18.25 -4.98
CA PRO A 175 -4.97 -19.49 -5.38
C PRO A 175 -3.47 -19.55 -5.08
N ASP A 176 -2.77 -18.42 -5.23
CA ASP A 176 -1.34 -18.30 -4.95
C ASP A 176 -0.97 -18.54 -3.46
N LEU A 177 -1.93 -18.52 -2.52
CA LEU A 177 -1.71 -18.84 -1.10
C LEU A 177 -2.19 -20.24 -0.68
N THR A 178 -2.83 -20.99 -1.57
CA THR A 178 -3.45 -22.29 -1.24
C THR A 178 -2.70 -23.48 -1.83
N GLY A 179 -1.66 -23.24 -2.63
CA GLY A 179 -0.83 -24.25 -3.27
C GLY A 179 0.47 -24.57 -2.55
#